data_AF-A0A2X4V0Q8-F1
#
_entry.id   AF-A0A2X4V0Q8-F1
#
_cell.length_a   1.000
_cell.length_b   1.000
_cell.length_c   1.000
_cell.angle_alpha   90.00
_cell.angle_beta   90.00
_cell.angle_gamma   90.00
#
_symmetry.space_group_name_H-M   'P 1'
#
loop_
_entity.id
_entity.type
_entity.pdbx_description
1 polymer ?
#
loop_
_entity_poly.entity_id
_entity_poly.type
_entity_poly.pdbx_seq_one_letter_code
_entity_poly.pdbx_strand_id
1 'polypeptide(L)' 'MNSAMLKVRVSEELKAAVAKTAHEYNLDMSSFIRLVLTHATKTNQIPNSTTQAAIHELEDGHGERATSVDEFWKGIFK' A
#
# COMPACT_ATOMS: atom_id res chain seq x y z
N MET A 1 -27.52 10.78 0.19
CA MET A 1 -26.46 9.75 0.17
C MET A 1 -26.50 9.06 -1.18
N ASN A 2 -25.48 9.22 -2.02
CA ASN A 2 -25.35 8.42 -3.24
C ASN A 2 -24.69 7.10 -2.87
N SER A 3 -25.45 6.01 -2.91
CA SER A 3 -24.94 4.65 -2.68
C SER A 3 -24.61 4.01 -4.02
N ALA A 4 -23.39 3.51 -4.17
CA ALA A 4 -22.96 2.75 -5.35
C ALA A 4 -22.67 1.31 -4.94
N MET A 5 -23.13 0.36 -5.76
CA MET A 5 -22.89 -1.07 -5.54
C MET A 5 -21.69 -1.52 -6.38
N LEU A 6 -20.66 -2.04 -5.73
CA LEU A 6 -19.49 -2.62 -6.38
C LEU A 6 -19.64 -4.13 -6.46
N LYS A 7 -19.55 -4.70 -7.67
CA LYS A 7 -19.50 -6.14 -7.91
C LYS A 7 -18.16 -6.48 -8.54
N VAL A 8 -17.36 -7.31 -7.87
CA VAL A 8 -16.01 -7.69 -8.34
C VAL A 8 -15.92 -9.20 -8.42
N ARG A 9 -15.36 -9.71 -9.53
CA ARG A 9 -15.03 -11.12 -9.67
C ARG A 9 -13.64 -11.35 -9.07
N VAL A 10 -13.53 -12.29 -8.14
CA VAL A 10 -12.28 -12.67 -7.46
C VAL A 10 -12.17 -14.19 -7.44
N SER A 11 -10.96 -14.72 -7.21
CA SER A 11 -10.81 -16.15 -6.93
C SER A 11 -11.47 -16.48 -5.58
N GLU A 12 -12.00 -17.71 -5.45
CA GLU A 12 -12.61 -18.15 -4.19
C GLU A 12 -11.57 -18.23 -3.06
N GLU A 13 -10.30 -18.52 -3.38
CA GLU A 13 -9.20 -18.51 -2.42
C GLU A 13 -8.98 -17.12 -1.82
N LEU A 14 -8.90 -16.08 -2.67
CA LEU A 14 -8.75 -14.69 -2.20
C LEU A 14 -9.95 -14.26 -1.37
N LYS A 15 -11.16 -14.62 -1.80
CA LYS A 15 -12.39 -14.33 -1.07
C LYS A 15 -12.41 -14.97 0.31
N ALA A 16 -11.98 -16.23 0.42
CA ALA A 16 -11.89 -16.93 1.70
C ALA A 16 -10.84 -16.30 2.62
N ALA A 17 -9.66 -15.94 2.09
CA ALA A 17 -8.61 -15.27 2.85
C ALA A 17 -9.10 -13.92 3.42
N VAL A 18 -9.72 -13.09 2.59
CA VAL A 18 -10.25 -11.79 3.02
C VAL A 18 -11.40 -11.96 4.02
N ALA A 19 -12.29 -12.94 3.84
CA ALA A 19 -13.36 -13.22 4.80
C ALA A 19 -12.81 -13.59 6.19
N LYS A 20 -11.75 -14.41 6.22
CA LYS A 20 -11.07 -14.78 7.45
C LYS A 20 -10.46 -13.56 8.13
N THR A 21 -9.70 -12.75 7.40
CA THR A 21 -9.11 -11.51 7.92
C THR A 21 -10.19 -10.55 8.43
N ALA A 22 -11.30 -10.37 7.71
CA ALA A 22 -12.40 -9.51 8.17
C ALA A 22 -12.97 -10.01 9.51
N HIS A 23 -13.16 -11.33 9.66
CA HIS A 23 -13.62 -11.94 10.91
C HIS A 23 -12.64 -11.76 12.07
N GLU A 24 -11.33 -11.82 11.83
CA GLU A 24 -10.30 -11.57 12.86
C GLU A 24 -10.43 -10.15 13.46
N TYR A 25 -10.92 -9.19 12.68
CA TYR A 25 -11.18 -7.82 13.12
C TYR A 25 -12.65 -7.55 13.52
N ASN A 26 -13.49 -8.58 13.66
CA ASN A 26 -14.94 -8.46 13.91
C ASN A 26 -15.68 -7.59 12.88
N LEU A 27 -15.24 -7.60 11.63
CA LEU A 27 -15.85 -6.88 10.52
C LEU A 27 -16.53 -7.84 9.55
N ASP A 28 -17.63 -7.40 8.95
CA ASP A 28 -18.15 -8.06 7.76
C ASP A 28 -17.27 -7.74 6.54
N MET A 29 -17.30 -8.62 5.54
CA MET A 29 -16.50 -8.49 4.32
C MET A 29 -16.69 -7.12 3.63
N SER A 30 -17.92 -6.61 3.58
CA SER A 30 -18.20 -5.35 2.88
C SER A 30 -17.65 -4.14 3.66
N SER A 31 -17.69 -4.17 4.99
CA SER A 31 -17.09 -3.14 5.84
C SER A 31 -15.57 -3.16 5.75
N PHE A 32 -14.95 -4.35 5.75
CA PHE A 32 -13.51 -4.49 5.54
C PHE A 32 -13.07 -3.92 4.18
N ILE A 33 -13.78 -4.27 3.09
CA ILE A 33 -13.47 -3.73 1.76
C ILE A 33 -13.64 -2.21 1.70
N ARG A 34 -14.70 -1.65 2.32
CA ARG A 34 -14.87 -0.19 2.39
C ARG A 34 -13.73 0.48 3.16
N LEU A 35 -13.25 -0.12 4.24
CA LEU A 35 -12.10 0.38 5.01
C LEU A 35 -10.85 0.43 4.11
N VAL A 36 -10.53 -0.68 3.43
CA VAL A 36 -9.37 -0.78 2.53
C VAL A 36 -9.46 0.24 1.39
N LEU A 37 -10.62 0.36 0.74
CA LEU A 37 -10.83 1.35 -0.34
C LEU A 37 -10.72 2.79 0.17
N THR A 38 -11.24 3.07 1.37
CA THR A 38 -11.11 4.39 2.01
C THR A 38 -9.66 4.69 2.33
N HIS A 39 -8.91 3.69 2.80
CA HIS A 39 -7.48 3.85 3.05
C HIS A 39 -6.71 4.10 1.75
N ALA A 40 -6.95 3.29 0.72
CA ALA A 40 -6.29 3.40 -0.59
C ALA A 40 -6.54 4.77 -1.26
N THR A 41 -7.77 5.29 -1.16
CA THR A 41 -8.12 6.63 -1.68
C THR A 41 -7.48 7.77 -0.89
N LYS A 42 -7.18 7.57 0.40
CA LYS A 42 -6.47 8.56 1.23
C LYS A 42 -4.95 8.49 1.05
N THR A 43 -4.40 7.30 0.86
CA THR A 43 -2.95 7.10 0.73
C THR A 43 -2.44 7.36 -0.68
N ASN A 44 -3.31 7.32 -1.70
CA ASN A 44 -3.05 7.64 -3.12
C ASN A 44 -1.86 6.91 -3.78
N GLN A 45 -1.13 6.09 -3.03
CA GLN A 45 0.09 5.41 -3.43
C GLN A 45 0.16 4.11 -2.65
N ILE A 46 -0.31 3.02 -3.26
CA ILE A 46 0.19 1.70 -2.89
C ILE A 46 1.56 1.62 -3.57
N PRO A 47 2.68 1.55 -2.83
CA PRO A 47 4.01 1.45 -3.43
C PRO A 47 4.01 0.30 -4.42
N ASN A 48 4.37 0.57 -5.68
CA ASN A 48 4.56 -0.50 -6.65
C ASN A 48 5.79 -1.33 -6.25
N SER A 49 6.01 -2.46 -6.92
CA SER A 49 7.13 -3.36 -6.60
C SER A 49 8.49 -2.66 -6.59
N THR A 50 8.70 -1.67 -7.48
CA THR A 50 9.93 -0.88 -7.54
C THR A 50 10.08 0.03 -6.31
N THR A 51 9.02 0.74 -5.91
CA THR A 51 9.05 1.60 -4.72
C THR A 51 9.23 0.77 -3.45
N GLN A 52 8.62 -0.42 -3.36
CA GLN A 52 8.82 -1.32 -2.22
C GLN A 52 10.27 -1.80 -2.12
N ALA A 53 10.88 -2.17 -3.25
CA ALA A 53 12.28 -2.57 -3.28
C ALA A 53 13.22 -1.44 -2.83
N ALA A 54 12.98 -0.21 -3.29
CA ALA A 54 13.77 0.95 -2.88
C ALA A 54 13.60 1.29 -1.38
N ILE A 55 12.39 1.10 -0.81
CA ILE A 55 12.16 1.25 0.63
C ILE A 55 12.98 0.21 1.40
N HIS A 56 12.91 -1.06 1.00
CA HIS A 56 13.68 -2.12 1.65
C HIS A 56 15.20 -1.92 1.55
N GLU A 57 15.70 -1.46 0.41
CA GLU A 57 17.11 -1.10 0.25
C GLU A 57 17.54 -0.04 1.28
N LEU A 58 16.73 1.00 1.47
CA LEU A 58 16.98 2.04 2.46
C LEU A 58 16.88 1.53 3.91
N GLU A 59 15.92 0.65 4.22
CA GLU A 59 15.73 0.04 5.54
C GLU A 59 16.90 -0.88 5.93
N ASP A 60 17.44 -1.62 4.97
CA ASP A 60 18.62 -2.49 5.15
C ASP A 60 19.93 -1.69 5.27
N GLY A 61 19.84 -0.35 5.23
CA GLY A 61 20.97 0.56 5.38
C GLY A 61 21.78 0.75 4.10
N HIS A 62 21.29 0.23 2.97
CA HIS A 62 21.80 0.49 1.64
C HIS A 62 21.22 1.80 1.08
N GLY A 63 21.85 2.37 0.07
CA GLY A 63 21.50 3.68 -0.49
C GLY A 63 22.57 4.76 -0.25
N GLU A 64 22.66 5.69 -1.18
CA GLU A 64 23.64 6.77 -1.13
C GLU A 64 23.35 7.69 0.07
N ARG A 65 24.35 7.85 0.94
CA ARG A 65 24.31 8.78 2.06
C ARG A 65 25.01 10.06 1.66
N ALA A 66 24.33 11.17 1.83
CA ALA A 66 24.94 12.49 1.76
C ALA A 66 25.10 13.04 3.18
N THR A 67 26.26 13.62 3.45
CA THR A 67 26.58 14.27 4.74
C THR A 67 26.17 15.75 4.75
N SER A 68 25.80 16.30 3.59
CA SER A 68 25.30 17.66 3.44
C SER A 68 24.26 17.78 2.32
N VAL A 69 23.45 18.84 2.37
CA VAL A 69 22.46 19.15 1.32
C VAL A 69 23.15 19.42 -0.03
N ASP A 70 24.31 20.07 -0.02
CA ASP A 70 25.08 20.35 -1.23
C ASP A 70 25.63 19.07 -1.88
N GLU A 71 26.06 18.10 -1.07
CA GLU A 71 26.51 16.79 -1.54
C GLU A 71 25.35 15.98 -2.14
N PHE A 72 24.18 16.02 -1.49
CA PHE A 72 22.97 15.38 -1.98
C PHE A 72 22.58 15.88 -3.38
N TRP A 73 22.50 17.20 -3.57
CA TRP A 73 22.13 17.78 -4.86
C TRP A 73 23.15 17.51 -5.96
N LYS A 74 24.46 17.48 -5.64
CA LYS A 74 25.50 17.11 -6.61
C LYS A 74 25.41 15.65 -7.05
N GLY A 75 24.90 14.75 -6.21
CA GLY A 75 24.69 13.34 -6.56
C GLY A 75 23.50 13.13 -7.50
N ILE A 76 22.39 13.83 -7.25
CA ILE A 76 21.15 13.70 -8.03
C ILE A 76 21.26 14.21 -9.47
N PHE A 77 22.02 15.29 -9.68
CA PHE A 77 22.12 15.95 -11.00
C PHE A 77 23.38 15.56 -11.79
N LYS A 78 23.95 14.38 -11.53
CA LYS A 78 25.07 13.84 -12.32
C LYS A 78 24.65 13.28 -13.67
#